data_AF-A0A1M3MRW9-F1
#
_entry.id   AF-A0A1M3MRW9-F1
#
_cell.length_a   1.000
_cell.length_b   1.000
_cell.length_c   1.000
_cell.angle_alpha   90.00
_cell.angle_beta   90.00
_cell.angle_gamma   90.00
#
_symmetry.space_group_name_H-M   'P 1'
#
loop_
_entity.id
_entity.type
_entity.pdbx_description
1 polymer ?
#
loop_
_entity_poly.entity_id
_entity_poly.type
_entity_poly.pdbx_seq_one_letter_code
_entity_poly.pdbx_strand_id
1 'polypeptide(L)'
;MAKDDPQTLCERLFSTFLGPLVVGGTMLPGKLFGGKGALSIGNHRQPSDVDLLSRSELTRVRVARKLAPIDTLDQAPSGNEWALAACLHDLVQSTHPGFDALFRRSGPKRILDVIEKTLERIPPPASVGDALSRHTWFSRMFELARTDIDLQWWTGSERFLGTEPPRRLTAWPELRRVSETRTPRPLMDLPSSGSAVDVQRFTMVTAAFLEKTPLTDLATVTRSAPVFLWTRESLALAATQGGRTMVGRALGLLSQRAVDTALGRATKQLFAAKAVRALFVAVDLLRDRALMAASARLVGKDEPEPLAIGPEQNDAAFAIGAGALVASHWIAQTGGGFNEAERRAILHVLAPAAQSAAAREVKALLG
;
A
#
# COMPACT_ATOMS: atom_id res chain seq x y z
N MET A 1 -12.42 -32.99 -9.86
CA MET A 1 -12.98 -31.63 -10.06
C MET A 1 -12.62 -31.19 -11.46
N ALA A 2 -13.60 -30.81 -12.28
CA ALA A 2 -13.33 -30.21 -13.59
C ALA A 2 -12.41 -28.99 -13.39
N LYS A 3 -11.42 -28.84 -14.26
CA LYS A 3 -10.50 -27.70 -14.24
C LYS A 3 -11.31 -26.49 -14.70
N ASP A 4 -11.56 -25.54 -13.80
CA ASP A 4 -12.22 -24.29 -14.16
C ASP A 4 -11.43 -23.65 -15.31
N ASP A 5 -12.15 -23.26 -16.37
CA ASP A 5 -11.55 -22.64 -17.56
C ASP A 5 -10.89 -21.29 -17.18
N PRO A 6 -9.63 -21.03 -17.58
CA PRO A 6 -8.93 -19.79 -17.26
C PRO A 6 -9.67 -18.51 -17.66
N GLN A 7 -10.41 -18.52 -18.79
CA GLN A 7 -11.21 -17.35 -19.19
C GLN A 7 -12.34 -17.12 -18.20
N THR A 8 -13.07 -18.17 -17.83
CA THR A 8 -14.13 -18.11 -16.81
C THR A 8 -13.61 -17.57 -15.46
N LEU A 9 -12.39 -17.95 -15.05
CA LEU A 9 -11.76 -17.41 -13.84
C LEU A 9 -11.45 -15.91 -13.98
N CYS A 10 -10.91 -15.49 -15.12
CA CYS A 10 -10.64 -14.10 -15.44
C CYS A 10 -11.92 -13.25 -15.36
N GLU A 11 -13.00 -13.67 -16.04
CA GLU A 11 -14.28 -12.95 -16.05
C GLU A 11 -14.84 -12.78 -14.64
N ARG A 12 -14.84 -13.86 -13.86
CA ARG A 12 -15.33 -13.84 -12.47
C ARG A 12 -14.51 -12.90 -11.61
N LEU A 13 -13.18 -13.01 -11.67
CA LEU A 13 -12.28 -12.18 -10.85
C LEU A 13 -12.41 -10.70 -11.21
N PHE A 14 -12.55 -10.39 -12.49
CA PHE A 14 -12.65 -9.01 -12.95
C PHE A 14 -13.99 -8.37 -12.56
N SER A 15 -15.09 -9.02 -12.92
CA SER A 15 -16.44 -8.47 -12.74
C SER A 15 -16.83 -8.33 -11.27
N THR A 16 -16.46 -9.28 -10.41
CA THR A 16 -16.91 -9.29 -9.02
C THR A 16 -15.91 -8.70 -8.03
N PHE A 17 -14.65 -8.50 -8.42
CA PHE A 17 -13.61 -8.09 -7.49
C PHE A 17 -12.65 -7.03 -8.03
N LEU A 18 -11.83 -7.34 -9.04
CA LEU A 18 -10.74 -6.46 -9.47
C LEU A 18 -11.25 -5.15 -10.12
N GLY A 19 -12.24 -5.23 -11.00
CA GLY A 19 -12.86 -4.06 -11.61
C GLY A 19 -13.48 -3.14 -10.54
N PRO A 20 -14.39 -3.65 -9.68
CA PRO A 20 -14.95 -2.88 -8.56
C PRO A 20 -13.89 -2.29 -7.60
N LEU A 21 -12.81 -3.01 -7.29
CA LEU A 21 -11.70 -2.50 -6.47
C LEU A 21 -11.10 -1.23 -7.10
N VAL A 22 -10.80 -1.28 -8.40
CA VAL A 22 -10.22 -0.15 -9.13
C VAL A 22 -11.17 1.03 -9.18
N VAL A 23 -12.43 0.81 -9.61
CA VAL A 23 -13.37 1.91 -9.85
C VAL A 23 -14.10 2.41 -8.59
N GLY A 24 -13.98 1.68 -7.47
CA GLY A 24 -14.69 1.98 -6.21
C GLY A 24 -16.13 1.54 -6.15
N GLY A 25 -16.41 0.40 -6.76
CA GLY A 25 -17.70 -0.27 -6.69
C GLY A 25 -17.80 -1.30 -5.56
N THR A 26 -19.01 -1.83 -5.40
CA THR A 26 -19.29 -2.97 -4.54
C THR A 26 -18.60 -4.22 -5.07
N MET A 27 -17.86 -4.91 -4.21
CA MET A 27 -17.27 -6.21 -4.53
C MET A 27 -18.15 -7.33 -4.03
N LEU A 28 -18.16 -8.43 -4.78
CA LEU A 28 -18.84 -9.67 -4.44
C LEU A 28 -17.82 -10.82 -4.45
N PRO A 29 -16.94 -10.91 -3.44
CA PRO A 29 -16.02 -12.02 -3.33
C PRO A 29 -16.78 -13.34 -3.32
N GLY A 30 -16.35 -14.29 -4.16
CA GLY A 30 -17.04 -15.56 -4.38
C GLY A 30 -16.18 -16.75 -3.94
N LYS A 31 -16.37 -17.89 -4.60
CA LYS A 31 -15.53 -19.07 -4.39
C LYS A 31 -14.04 -18.73 -4.56
N LEU A 32 -13.22 -19.28 -3.67
CA LEU A 32 -11.76 -19.15 -3.71
C LEU A 32 -11.19 -19.54 -5.08
N PHE A 33 -10.15 -18.83 -5.52
CA PHE A 33 -9.41 -19.17 -6.74
C PHE A 33 -8.33 -20.22 -6.46
N GLY A 34 -7.62 -20.08 -5.34
CA GLY A 34 -6.47 -20.90 -4.98
C GLY A 34 -5.28 -20.72 -5.92
N GLY A 35 -4.10 -21.21 -5.52
CA GLY A 35 -2.86 -20.96 -6.26
C GLY A 35 -2.82 -21.51 -7.68
N LYS A 36 -3.40 -22.69 -7.91
CA LYS A 36 -3.49 -23.26 -9.28
C LYS A 36 -4.39 -22.41 -10.18
N GLY A 37 -5.54 -21.96 -9.66
CA GLY A 37 -6.47 -21.10 -10.40
C GLY A 37 -5.82 -19.75 -10.73
N ALA A 38 -5.27 -19.09 -9.71
CA ALA A 38 -4.57 -17.81 -9.81
C ALA A 38 -3.48 -17.81 -10.90
N LEU A 39 -2.59 -18.81 -10.90
CA LEU A 39 -1.48 -18.91 -11.85
C LEU A 39 -1.93 -19.38 -13.24
N SER A 40 -3.10 -20.01 -13.35
CA SER A 40 -3.59 -20.55 -14.63
C SER A 40 -4.22 -19.52 -15.57
N ILE A 41 -4.61 -18.34 -15.06
CA ILE A 41 -5.20 -17.26 -15.88
C ILE A 41 -4.20 -16.84 -16.96
N GLY A 42 -2.96 -16.57 -16.57
CA GLY A 42 -1.86 -16.28 -17.50
C GLY A 42 -1.98 -14.93 -18.22
N ASN A 43 -1.11 -14.71 -19.20
CA ASN A 43 -1.12 -13.49 -20.03
C ASN A 43 -2.23 -13.55 -21.11
N HIS A 44 -2.50 -12.40 -21.73
CA HIS A 44 -3.42 -12.24 -22.86
C HIS A 44 -4.89 -12.57 -22.58
N ARG A 45 -5.29 -12.57 -21.31
CA ARG A 45 -6.69 -12.66 -20.91
C ARG A 45 -7.30 -11.28 -20.80
N GLN A 46 -8.37 -11.07 -21.55
CA GLN A 46 -9.15 -9.85 -21.51
C GLN A 46 -10.55 -10.16 -20.99
N PRO A 47 -11.05 -9.40 -20.01
CA PRO A 47 -12.45 -9.49 -19.61
C PRO A 47 -13.38 -9.06 -20.75
N SER A 48 -14.55 -9.69 -20.80
CA SER A 48 -15.59 -9.43 -21.81
C SER A 48 -16.38 -8.14 -21.54
N ASP A 49 -16.45 -7.68 -20.29
CA ASP A 49 -17.11 -6.42 -19.90
C ASP A 49 -16.26 -5.21 -20.30
N VAL A 50 -16.46 -4.76 -21.54
CA VAL A 50 -15.73 -3.63 -22.15
C VAL A 50 -15.97 -2.32 -21.38
N ASP A 51 -17.16 -2.09 -20.84
CA ASP A 51 -17.50 -0.86 -20.13
C ASP A 51 -16.79 -0.77 -18.78
N LEU A 52 -16.77 -1.88 -18.02
CA LEU A 52 -16.00 -1.95 -16.78
C LEU A 52 -14.49 -1.90 -17.04
N LEU A 53 -14.01 -2.52 -18.12
CA LEU A 53 -12.60 -2.47 -18.52
C LEU A 53 -12.16 -1.04 -18.85
N SER A 54 -12.95 -0.32 -19.67
CA SER A 54 -12.68 1.07 -20.03
C SER A 54 -12.69 2.01 -18.80
N ARG A 55 -13.66 1.87 -17.90
CA ARG A 55 -13.69 2.64 -16.64
C ARG A 55 -12.49 2.32 -15.74
N SER A 56 -12.08 1.06 -15.69
CA SER A 56 -10.90 0.62 -14.94
C SER A 56 -9.63 1.23 -15.52
N GLU A 57 -9.45 1.22 -16.84
CA GLU A 57 -8.32 1.85 -17.52
C GLU A 57 -8.25 3.36 -17.22
N LEU A 58 -9.35 4.10 -17.40
CA LEU A 58 -9.39 5.53 -17.11
C LEU A 58 -9.02 5.83 -15.66
N THR A 59 -9.50 5.00 -14.73
CA THR A 59 -9.17 5.14 -13.31
C THR A 59 -7.70 4.85 -13.04
N ARG A 60 -7.14 3.80 -13.64
CA ARG A 60 -5.71 3.45 -13.54
C ARG A 60 -4.81 4.55 -14.09
N VAL A 61 -5.13 5.12 -15.25
CA VAL A 61 -4.38 6.25 -15.82
C VAL A 61 -4.45 7.47 -14.90
N ARG A 62 -5.61 7.77 -14.30
CA ARG A 62 -5.72 8.87 -13.29
C ARG A 62 -4.84 8.63 -12.07
N VAL A 63 -4.77 7.39 -11.57
CA VAL A 63 -3.86 7.03 -10.47
C VAL A 63 -2.40 7.20 -10.90
N ALA A 64 -2.04 6.68 -12.07
CA ALA A 64 -0.67 6.75 -12.55
C ALA A 64 -0.19 8.19 -12.82
N ARG A 65 -1.06 9.07 -13.34
CA ARG A 65 -0.75 10.49 -13.59
C ARG A 65 -0.36 11.27 -12.35
N LYS A 66 -0.76 10.82 -11.16
CA LYS A 66 -0.27 11.40 -9.89
C LYS A 66 1.23 11.16 -9.69
N LEU A 67 1.79 10.13 -10.31
CA LEU A 67 3.15 9.64 -10.09
C LEU A 67 4.07 9.79 -11.30
N ALA A 68 3.54 9.70 -12.52
CA ALA A 68 4.31 9.76 -13.76
C ALA A 68 3.49 10.45 -14.87
N PRO A 69 4.12 11.24 -15.76
CA PRO A 69 3.45 11.85 -16.90
C PRO A 69 3.18 10.78 -17.98
N ILE A 70 2.18 9.94 -17.75
CA ILE A 70 1.77 8.88 -18.68
C ILE A 70 0.29 9.01 -19.03
N ASP A 71 -0.05 8.65 -20.27
CA ASP A 71 -1.41 8.76 -20.80
C ASP A 71 -2.02 7.42 -21.18
N THR A 72 -1.21 6.36 -21.19
CA THR A 72 -1.63 5.01 -21.59
C THR A 72 -1.05 3.98 -20.63
N LEU A 73 -1.83 2.94 -20.36
CA LEU A 73 -1.42 1.71 -19.69
C LEU A 73 -1.99 0.55 -20.48
N ASP A 74 -1.36 -0.62 -20.39
CA ASP A 74 -1.96 -1.83 -20.94
C ASP A 74 -3.32 -2.07 -20.27
N GLN A 75 -4.38 -2.18 -21.07
CA GLN A 75 -5.76 -2.23 -20.59
C GLN A 75 -5.99 -3.46 -19.71
N ALA A 76 -5.55 -4.62 -20.19
CA ALA A 76 -5.73 -5.89 -19.51
C ALA A 76 -4.59 -6.14 -18.50
N PRO A 77 -4.89 -6.73 -17.31
CA PRO A 77 -3.86 -7.20 -16.41
C PRO A 77 -2.96 -8.24 -17.07
N SER A 78 -1.67 -8.16 -16.76
CA SER A 78 -0.71 -9.24 -16.99
C SER A 78 -1.05 -10.48 -16.14
N GLY A 79 -0.46 -11.63 -16.49
CA GLY A 79 -0.67 -12.87 -15.74
C GLY A 79 -0.26 -12.76 -14.26
N ASN A 80 0.78 -11.97 -13.95
CA ASN A 80 1.19 -11.71 -12.58
C ASN A 80 0.18 -10.83 -11.83
N GLU A 81 -0.40 -9.82 -12.49
CA GLU A 81 -1.43 -8.98 -11.90
C GLU A 81 -2.73 -9.76 -11.68
N TRP A 82 -3.08 -10.68 -12.59
CA TRP A 82 -4.19 -11.62 -12.36
C TRP A 82 -3.96 -12.51 -11.15
N ALA A 83 -2.76 -13.08 -11.02
CA ALA A 83 -2.42 -13.91 -9.87
C ALA A 83 -2.45 -13.09 -8.56
N LEU A 84 -1.95 -11.85 -8.57
CA LEU A 84 -2.04 -10.94 -7.43
C LEU A 84 -3.50 -10.60 -7.08
N ALA A 85 -4.34 -10.30 -8.08
CA ALA A 85 -5.75 -10.02 -7.85
C ALA A 85 -6.48 -11.22 -7.24
N ALA A 86 -6.18 -12.43 -7.68
CA ALA A 86 -6.70 -13.66 -7.08
C ALA A 86 -6.21 -13.86 -5.64
N CYS A 87 -4.93 -13.58 -5.36
CA CYS A 87 -4.38 -13.63 -4.00
C CYS A 87 -5.07 -12.61 -3.07
N LEU A 88 -5.31 -11.38 -3.53
CA LEU A 88 -6.02 -10.36 -2.75
C LEU A 88 -7.48 -10.74 -2.52
N HIS A 89 -8.16 -11.28 -3.54
CA HIS A 89 -9.50 -11.84 -3.38
C HIS A 89 -9.55 -12.92 -2.31
N ASP A 90 -8.65 -13.90 -2.39
CA ASP A 90 -8.61 -15.01 -1.44
C ASP A 90 -8.17 -14.54 -0.03
N LEU A 91 -7.34 -13.49 0.06
CA LEU A 91 -6.99 -12.83 1.32
C LEU A 91 -8.23 -12.23 1.98
N VAL A 92 -9.04 -11.46 1.24
CA VAL A 92 -10.33 -10.95 1.72
C VAL A 92 -11.26 -12.10 2.12
N GLN A 93 -11.33 -13.17 1.32
CA GLN A 93 -12.17 -14.32 1.66
C GLN A 93 -11.71 -15.08 2.90
N SER A 94 -10.42 -15.07 3.22
CA SER A 94 -9.91 -15.69 4.45
C SER A 94 -10.55 -15.08 5.71
N THR A 95 -11.05 -13.84 5.63
CA THR A 95 -11.72 -13.16 6.73
C THR A 95 -13.23 -13.42 6.79
N HIS A 96 -13.78 -14.29 5.93
CA HIS A 96 -15.23 -14.51 5.84
C HIS A 96 -15.81 -15.07 7.16
N PRO A 97 -16.90 -14.48 7.72
CA PRO A 97 -17.47 -14.89 9.02
C PRO A 97 -17.89 -16.36 9.10
N GLY A 98 -18.30 -16.94 7.96
CA GLY A 98 -18.68 -18.36 7.86
C GLY A 98 -17.60 -19.38 8.24
N PHE A 99 -16.35 -18.95 8.48
CA PHE A 99 -15.27 -19.81 9.01
C PHE A 99 -15.28 -19.97 10.53
N ASP A 100 -16.07 -19.19 11.29
CA ASP A 100 -16.14 -19.29 12.76
C ASP A 100 -16.92 -20.53 13.25
N ALA A 101 -17.61 -21.25 12.36
CA ALA A 101 -18.22 -22.53 12.69
C ALA A 101 -17.18 -23.59 13.12
N LEU A 102 -17.48 -24.38 14.17
CA LEU A 102 -16.58 -25.35 14.81
C LEU A 102 -15.75 -26.22 13.84
N PHE A 103 -16.34 -26.68 12.73
CA PHE A 103 -15.68 -27.56 11.76
C PHE A 103 -14.94 -26.83 10.62
N ARG A 104 -14.96 -25.49 10.58
CA ARG A 104 -14.39 -24.68 9.48
C ARG A 104 -13.26 -23.75 9.91
N ARG A 105 -12.94 -23.70 11.20
CA ARG A 105 -11.92 -22.80 11.80
C ARG A 105 -10.50 -22.98 11.26
N SER A 106 -10.16 -24.14 10.69
CA SER A 106 -8.87 -24.36 10.03
C SER A 106 -8.79 -23.80 8.60
N GLY A 107 -9.93 -23.41 8.01
CA GLY A 107 -10.04 -22.91 6.65
C GLY A 107 -9.17 -21.68 6.37
N PRO A 108 -9.28 -20.58 7.16
CA PRO A 108 -8.51 -19.37 6.94
C PRO A 108 -7.00 -19.62 6.90
N LYS A 109 -6.47 -20.43 7.83
CA LYS A 109 -5.05 -20.81 7.86
C LYS A 109 -4.62 -21.45 6.53
N ARG A 110 -5.38 -22.43 6.03
CA ARG A 110 -5.08 -23.11 4.76
C ARG A 110 -5.14 -22.15 3.57
N ILE A 111 -6.09 -21.21 3.57
CA ILE A 111 -6.20 -20.18 2.52
C ILE A 111 -4.95 -19.30 2.52
N LEU A 112 -4.55 -18.80 3.69
CA LEU A 112 -3.35 -17.99 3.86
C LEU A 112 -2.07 -18.74 3.44
N ASP A 113 -1.95 -20.03 3.76
CA ASP A 113 -0.82 -20.87 3.31
C ASP A 113 -0.77 -21.04 1.79
N VAL A 114 -1.94 -21.12 1.15
CA VAL A 114 -2.04 -21.19 -0.33
C VAL A 114 -1.67 -19.85 -0.95
N ILE A 115 -2.11 -18.73 -0.37
CA ILE A 115 -1.78 -17.38 -0.84
C ILE A 115 -0.28 -17.15 -0.77
N GLU A 116 0.36 -17.44 0.37
CA GLU A 116 1.80 -17.28 0.56
C GLU A 116 2.60 -18.06 -0.49
N LYS A 117 2.31 -19.35 -0.67
CA LYS A 117 2.95 -20.20 -1.71
C LYS A 117 2.68 -19.73 -3.14
N THR A 118 1.57 -19.02 -3.36
CA THR A 118 1.24 -18.44 -4.66
C THR A 118 2.06 -17.17 -4.88
N LEU A 119 2.17 -16.30 -3.87
CA LEU A 119 3.00 -15.10 -3.91
C LEU A 119 4.48 -15.42 -4.13
N GLU A 120 4.99 -16.51 -3.55
CA GLU A 120 6.36 -17.01 -3.79
C GLU A 120 6.64 -17.28 -5.28
N ARG A 121 5.62 -17.65 -6.05
CA ARG A 121 5.74 -17.93 -7.49
C ARG A 121 5.57 -16.69 -8.36
N ILE A 122 5.10 -15.58 -7.80
CA ILE A 122 4.96 -14.32 -8.53
C ILE A 122 6.31 -13.58 -8.45
N PRO A 123 6.95 -13.29 -9.60
CA PRO A 123 8.22 -12.58 -9.60
C PRO A 123 8.04 -11.13 -9.12
N PRO A 124 9.10 -10.52 -8.56
CA PRO A 124 9.10 -9.09 -8.28
C PRO A 124 8.87 -8.29 -9.58
N PRO A 125 8.43 -7.02 -9.50
CA PRO A 125 8.24 -6.22 -10.70
C PRO A 125 9.55 -6.08 -11.49
N ALA A 126 9.49 -6.37 -12.79
CA ALA A 126 10.69 -6.39 -13.64
C ALA A 126 11.20 -4.98 -14.01
N SER A 127 10.33 -3.98 -13.88
CA SER A 127 10.64 -2.59 -14.22
C SER A 127 9.84 -1.61 -13.36
N VAL A 128 10.23 -0.33 -13.44
CA VAL A 128 9.50 0.80 -12.88
C VAL A 128 8.06 0.84 -13.43
N GLY A 129 7.87 0.54 -14.72
CA GLY A 129 6.56 0.47 -15.36
C GLY A 129 5.68 -0.68 -14.84
N ASP A 130 6.26 -1.87 -14.62
CA ASP A 130 5.55 -3.00 -14.00
C ASP A 130 5.13 -2.66 -12.56
N ALA A 131 6.02 -2.05 -11.77
CA ALA A 131 5.68 -1.59 -10.42
C ALA A 131 4.54 -0.55 -10.41
N LEU A 132 4.54 0.38 -11.39
CA LEU A 132 3.47 1.34 -11.58
C LEU A 132 2.16 0.67 -12.00
N SER A 133 2.20 -0.27 -12.95
CA SER A 133 1.01 -1.00 -13.39
C SER A 133 0.37 -1.76 -12.24
N ARG A 134 1.14 -2.55 -11.48
CA ARG A 134 0.65 -3.23 -10.26
C ARG A 134 0.05 -2.25 -9.27
N HIS A 135 0.69 -1.11 -9.04
CA HIS A 135 0.17 -0.09 -8.14
C HIS A 135 -1.20 0.43 -8.58
N THR A 136 -1.41 0.66 -9.88
CA THR A 136 -2.68 1.19 -10.37
C THR A 136 -3.86 0.25 -10.12
N TRP A 137 -3.63 -1.08 -10.17
CA TRP A 137 -4.64 -2.09 -9.83
C TRP A 137 -4.95 -2.16 -8.33
N PHE A 138 -3.94 -1.98 -7.47
CA PHE A 138 -4.05 -2.24 -6.03
C PHE A 138 -3.97 -0.99 -5.15
N SER A 139 -3.97 0.21 -5.75
CA SER A 139 -3.86 1.50 -5.03
C SER A 139 -4.94 1.69 -3.95
N ARG A 140 -6.10 1.05 -4.11
CA ARG A 140 -7.26 1.13 -3.22
C ARG A 140 -7.41 -0.06 -2.28
N MET A 141 -6.40 -0.93 -2.19
CA MET A 141 -6.42 -2.13 -1.33
C MET A 141 -6.78 -1.80 0.14
N PHE A 142 -6.25 -0.70 0.69
CA PHE A 142 -6.55 -0.30 2.07
C PHE A 142 -7.84 0.52 2.22
N GLU A 143 -8.53 0.82 1.11
CA GLU A 143 -9.91 1.37 1.13
C GLU A 143 -10.95 0.25 1.18
N LEU A 144 -10.53 -1.02 1.07
CA LEU A 144 -11.40 -2.18 1.21
C LEU A 144 -12.05 -2.19 2.59
N ALA A 145 -13.38 -2.26 2.61
CA ALA A 145 -14.15 -2.42 3.84
C ALA A 145 -15.34 -3.36 3.64
N ARG A 146 -15.65 -4.15 4.66
CA ARG A 146 -16.91 -4.90 4.77
C ARG A 146 -17.93 -4.01 5.47
N THR A 147 -19.14 -3.87 4.92
CA THR A 147 -20.21 -3.15 5.62
C THR A 147 -20.95 -4.12 6.52
N ASP A 148 -20.85 -3.93 7.83
CA ASP A 148 -21.63 -4.67 8.81
C ASP A 148 -22.90 -3.89 9.16
N ILE A 149 -24.02 -4.59 9.26
CA ILE A 149 -25.34 -4.00 9.51
C ILE A 149 -25.85 -4.52 10.84
N ASP A 150 -25.96 -3.64 11.82
CA ASP A 150 -26.57 -3.90 13.11
C ASP A 150 -28.05 -3.48 13.04
N LEU A 151 -28.95 -4.46 13.10
CA LEU A 151 -30.40 -4.25 13.00
C LEU A 151 -31.04 -4.47 14.38
N GLN A 152 -31.80 -3.50 14.85
CA GLN A 152 -32.56 -3.57 16.10
C GLN A 152 -34.05 -3.36 15.83
N TRP A 153 -34.91 -4.09 16.53
CA TRP A 153 -36.36 -3.93 16.48
C TRP A 153 -36.98 -4.27 17.85
N TRP A 154 -38.29 -4.03 17.99
CA TRP A 154 -39.01 -4.12 19.27
C TRP A 154 -38.91 -5.47 20.02
N THR A 155 -38.56 -6.57 19.34
CA THR A 155 -38.41 -7.90 19.95
C THR A 155 -37.00 -8.47 19.89
N GLY A 156 -36.01 -7.72 19.39
CA GLY A 156 -34.65 -8.24 19.32
C GLY A 156 -33.69 -7.41 18.48
N SER A 157 -32.50 -7.98 18.30
CA SER A 157 -31.45 -7.41 17.46
C SER A 157 -30.69 -8.52 16.76
N GLU A 158 -30.20 -8.26 15.56
CA GLU A 158 -29.37 -9.18 14.79
C GLU A 158 -28.31 -8.40 14.00
N ARG A 159 -27.13 -9.01 13.87
CA ARG A 159 -25.97 -8.42 13.19
C ARG A 159 -25.68 -9.19 11.91
N PHE A 160 -25.65 -8.48 10.79
CA PHE A 160 -25.34 -9.02 9.46
C PHE A 160 -23.95 -8.56 9.04
N LEU A 161 -23.05 -9.52 8.86
CA LEU A 161 -21.64 -9.25 8.55
C LEU A 161 -21.43 -9.30 7.04
N GLY A 162 -21.35 -8.14 6.38
CA GLY A 162 -21.15 -8.06 4.92
C GLY A 162 -22.32 -8.58 4.08
N THR A 163 -23.51 -8.72 4.66
CA THR A 163 -24.72 -9.20 3.98
C THR A 163 -25.89 -8.29 4.30
N GLU A 164 -26.79 -8.10 3.33
CA GLU A 164 -28.01 -7.31 3.56
C GLU A 164 -29.00 -8.09 4.44
N PRO A 165 -29.68 -7.43 5.40
CA PRO A 165 -30.70 -8.07 6.22
C PRO A 165 -31.88 -8.57 5.36
N PRO A 166 -32.49 -9.71 5.70
CA PRO A 166 -33.72 -10.17 5.06
C PRO A 166 -34.82 -9.09 5.12
N ARG A 167 -35.50 -8.84 3.99
CA ARG A 167 -36.58 -7.83 3.88
C ARG A 167 -37.68 -7.94 4.95
N ARG A 168 -37.93 -9.15 5.47
CA ARG A 168 -38.92 -9.39 6.53
C ARG A 168 -38.56 -8.76 7.88
N LEU A 169 -37.27 -8.53 8.14
CA LEU A 169 -36.79 -7.93 9.38
C LEU A 169 -36.80 -6.39 9.30
N THR A 170 -36.68 -5.85 8.10
CA THR A 170 -36.79 -4.41 7.82
C THR A 170 -38.23 -3.94 7.52
N ALA A 171 -39.19 -4.87 7.50
CA ALA A 171 -40.60 -4.57 7.26
C ALA A 171 -41.27 -3.89 8.48
N TRP A 172 -42.17 -2.94 8.18
CA TRP A 172 -42.95 -2.14 9.16
C TRP A 172 -42.06 -1.39 10.16
N PRO A 173 -41.18 -0.49 9.68
CA PRO A 173 -40.15 0.15 10.50
C PRO A 173 -40.73 0.93 11.69
N GLU A 174 -41.86 1.63 11.52
CA GLU A 174 -42.49 2.41 12.59
C GLU A 174 -43.16 1.51 13.64
N LEU A 175 -43.94 0.52 13.21
CA LEU A 175 -44.66 -0.40 14.11
C LEU A 175 -43.69 -1.27 14.92
N ARG A 176 -42.61 -1.73 14.27
CA ARG A 176 -41.61 -2.63 14.87
C ARG A 176 -40.41 -1.88 15.43
N ARG A 177 -40.40 -0.54 15.39
CA ARG A 177 -39.30 0.33 15.82
C ARG A 177 -37.95 -0.16 15.29
N VAL A 178 -37.88 -0.37 13.99
CA VAL A 178 -36.67 -0.88 13.34
C VAL A 178 -35.64 0.23 13.23
N SER A 179 -34.45 0.00 13.78
CA SER A 179 -33.27 0.87 13.65
C SER A 179 -32.14 0.11 12.98
N GLU A 180 -31.48 0.73 12.01
CA GLU A 180 -30.39 0.15 11.24
C GLU A 180 -29.13 1.00 11.37
N THR A 181 -28.02 0.38 11.75
CA THR A 181 -26.70 1.03 11.81
C THR A 181 -25.74 0.30 10.88
N ARG A 182 -25.28 1.01 9.84
CA ARG A 182 -24.27 0.50 8.89
C ARG A 182 -22.88 0.94 9.33
N THR A 183 -21.98 -0.01 9.56
CA THR A 183 -20.60 0.26 9.98
C THR A 183 -19.61 -0.30 8.95
N PRO A 184 -18.82 0.54 8.26
CA PRO A 184 -17.72 0.06 7.45
C PRO A 184 -16.60 -0.50 8.34
N ARG A 185 -16.14 -1.71 8.05
CA ARG A 185 -15.02 -2.39 8.71
C ARG A 185 -13.84 -2.52 7.73
N PRO A 186 -12.76 -1.73 7.88
CA PRO A 186 -11.58 -1.80 7.04
C PRO A 186 -10.96 -3.20 6.98
N LEU A 187 -10.26 -3.51 5.89
CA LEU A 187 -9.61 -4.81 5.64
C LEU A 187 -8.79 -5.31 6.84
N MET A 188 -7.97 -4.43 7.43
CA MET A 188 -7.08 -4.79 8.53
C MET A 188 -7.80 -5.02 9.86
N ASP A 189 -9.06 -4.61 9.97
CA ASP A 189 -9.91 -4.81 11.15
C ASP A 189 -10.80 -6.05 11.03
N LEU A 190 -10.91 -6.65 9.84
CA LEU A 190 -11.74 -7.84 9.59
C LEU A 190 -11.31 -9.06 10.44
N PRO A 191 -10.01 -9.35 10.63
CA PRO A 191 -9.57 -10.44 11.50
C PRO A 191 -10.11 -10.37 12.93
N SER A 192 -10.26 -9.17 13.50
CA SER A 192 -10.79 -8.95 14.85
C SER A 192 -12.29 -8.67 14.88
N SER A 193 -12.95 -8.58 13.72
CA SER A 193 -14.36 -8.20 13.57
C SER A 193 -15.21 -9.37 13.08
N GLY A 194 -15.31 -10.45 13.86
CA GLY A 194 -16.19 -11.59 13.55
C GLY A 194 -15.63 -12.57 12.51
N SER A 195 -14.30 -12.63 12.40
CA SER A 195 -13.59 -13.66 11.65
C SER A 195 -12.85 -14.62 12.59
N ALA A 196 -12.56 -15.83 12.11
CA ALA A 196 -11.75 -16.84 12.81
C ALA A 196 -10.28 -16.87 12.33
N VAL A 197 -9.89 -15.93 11.45
CA VAL A 197 -8.52 -15.85 10.94
C VAL A 197 -7.57 -15.29 12.00
N ASP A 198 -6.36 -15.86 12.08
CA ASP A 198 -5.32 -15.35 12.96
C ASP A 198 -4.82 -13.98 12.48
N VAL A 199 -4.88 -12.98 13.35
CA VAL A 199 -4.54 -11.57 13.05
C VAL A 199 -3.08 -11.44 12.61
N GLN A 200 -2.17 -12.13 13.29
CA GLN A 200 -0.74 -12.05 13.02
C GLN A 200 -0.42 -12.67 11.66
N ARG A 201 -0.94 -13.86 11.38
CA ARG A 201 -0.77 -14.54 10.09
C ARG A 201 -1.39 -13.75 8.95
N PHE A 202 -2.58 -13.18 9.15
CA PHE A 202 -3.22 -12.30 8.15
C PHE A 202 -2.33 -11.08 7.83
N THR A 203 -1.80 -10.44 8.87
CA THR A 203 -0.90 -9.28 8.73
C THR A 203 0.40 -9.66 7.98
N MET A 204 0.98 -10.83 8.29
CA MET A 204 2.17 -11.34 7.61
C MET A 204 1.93 -11.61 6.11
N VAL A 205 0.81 -12.27 5.77
CA VAL A 205 0.48 -12.54 4.35
C VAL A 205 0.15 -11.25 3.60
N THR A 206 -0.48 -10.27 4.28
CA THR A 206 -0.66 -8.92 3.72
C THR A 206 0.67 -8.24 3.43
N ALA A 207 1.67 -8.37 4.32
CA ALA A 207 3.01 -7.85 4.07
C ALA A 207 3.69 -8.54 2.88
N ALA A 208 3.59 -9.86 2.77
CA ALA A 208 4.10 -10.62 1.62
C ALA A 208 3.41 -10.23 0.29
N PHE A 209 2.13 -9.84 0.34
CA PHE A 209 1.45 -9.28 -0.84
C PHE A 209 2.06 -7.93 -1.24
N LEU A 210 2.30 -7.05 -0.26
CA LEU A 210 2.87 -5.72 -0.50
C LEU A 210 4.30 -5.78 -1.05
N GLU A 211 5.09 -6.78 -0.67
CA GLU A 211 6.41 -7.05 -1.29
C GLU A 211 6.30 -7.23 -2.81
N LYS A 212 5.20 -7.81 -3.31
CA LYS A 212 4.96 -7.98 -4.76
C LYS A 212 4.38 -6.74 -5.44
N THR A 213 4.01 -5.72 -4.65
CA THR A 213 3.50 -4.43 -5.10
C THR A 213 4.26 -3.28 -4.41
N PRO A 214 5.58 -3.16 -4.60
CA PRO A 214 6.43 -2.28 -3.78
C PRO A 214 6.07 -0.80 -3.88
N LEU A 215 5.49 -0.35 -5.00
CA LEU A 215 5.00 1.02 -5.12
C LEU A 215 3.72 1.24 -4.31
N THR A 216 2.82 0.27 -4.21
CA THR A 216 1.66 0.33 -3.29
C THR A 216 2.11 0.32 -1.84
N ASP A 217 3.11 -0.49 -1.52
CA ASP A 217 3.71 -0.53 -0.18
C ASP A 217 4.23 0.86 0.24
N LEU A 218 5.03 1.50 -0.62
CA LEU A 218 5.56 2.84 -0.38
C LEU A 218 4.48 3.94 -0.43
N ALA A 219 3.49 3.84 -1.33
CA ALA A 219 2.37 4.78 -1.40
C ALA A 219 1.43 4.70 -0.19
N THR A 220 1.57 3.65 0.63
CA THR A 220 0.79 3.42 1.85
C THR A 220 1.68 3.29 3.09
N VAL A 221 2.88 3.88 3.04
CA VAL A 221 3.92 3.76 4.09
C VAL A 221 3.41 4.18 5.48
N THR A 222 2.40 5.04 5.54
CA THR A 222 1.81 5.60 6.77
C THR A 222 0.71 4.74 7.38
N ARG A 223 0.38 3.60 6.77
CA ARG A 223 -0.63 2.66 7.30
C ARG A 223 -0.22 2.14 8.69
N SER A 224 -1.22 1.77 9.49
CA SER A 224 -1.02 1.21 10.83
C SER A 224 -0.52 -0.24 10.79
N ALA A 225 -1.06 -1.07 9.90
CA ALA A 225 -0.70 -2.47 9.74
C ALA A 225 -0.86 -2.95 8.28
N PRO A 226 -0.01 -3.88 7.80
CA PRO A 226 1.30 -4.20 8.36
C PRO A 226 2.19 -2.97 8.36
N VAL A 227 3.00 -2.79 9.40
CA VAL A 227 3.94 -1.66 9.47
C VAL A 227 4.92 -1.74 8.29
N PHE A 228 5.19 -0.59 7.64
CA PHE A 228 6.17 -0.54 6.56
C PHE A 228 7.58 -0.91 7.04
N LEU A 229 8.23 -1.79 6.29
CA LEU A 229 9.62 -2.19 6.45
C LEU A 229 10.31 -2.13 5.07
N TRP A 230 11.61 -1.88 5.08
CA TRP A 230 12.39 -1.99 3.85
C TRP A 230 12.51 -3.45 3.43
N THR A 231 12.00 -3.73 2.24
CA THR A 231 12.06 -5.04 1.57
C THR A 231 13.02 -4.97 0.41
N ARG A 232 13.45 -6.12 -0.11
CA ARG A 232 14.33 -6.16 -1.28
C ARG A 232 13.69 -5.45 -2.48
N GLU A 233 12.38 -5.60 -2.66
CA GLU A 233 11.60 -5.08 -3.76
C GLU A 233 11.39 -3.56 -3.66
N SER A 234 11.08 -3.04 -2.47
CA SER A 234 10.97 -1.60 -2.25
C SER A 234 12.32 -0.89 -2.40
N LEU A 235 13.41 -1.51 -1.92
CA LEU A 235 14.77 -1.02 -2.14
C LEU A 235 15.18 -1.09 -3.62
N ALA A 236 14.89 -2.19 -4.33
CA ALA A 236 15.19 -2.31 -5.76
C ALA A 236 14.48 -1.24 -6.59
N LEU A 237 13.21 -0.95 -6.27
CA LEU A 237 12.47 0.14 -6.91
C LEU A 237 13.13 1.50 -6.63
N ALA A 238 13.43 1.81 -5.37
CA ALA A 238 14.02 3.08 -4.94
C ALA A 238 15.49 3.28 -5.39
N ALA A 239 16.21 2.19 -5.72
CA ALA A 239 17.58 2.25 -6.19
C ALA A 239 17.71 2.93 -7.56
N THR A 240 16.69 2.82 -8.41
CA THR A 240 16.67 3.46 -9.74
C THR A 240 16.18 4.91 -9.64
N GLN A 241 16.71 5.81 -10.48
CA GLN A 241 16.26 7.20 -10.51
C GLN A 241 14.76 7.34 -10.82
N GLY A 242 14.27 6.59 -11.82
CA GLY A 242 12.86 6.57 -12.20
C GLY A 242 11.95 6.08 -11.07
N GLY A 243 12.31 4.95 -10.43
CA GLY A 243 11.55 4.42 -9.31
C GLY A 243 11.54 5.36 -8.12
N ARG A 244 12.70 5.94 -7.76
CA ARG A 244 12.80 6.90 -6.65
C ARG A 244 12.01 8.18 -6.88
N THR A 245 11.95 8.67 -8.12
CA THR A 245 11.11 9.82 -8.50
C THR A 245 9.63 9.51 -8.29
N MET A 246 9.16 8.34 -8.71
CA MET A 246 7.76 7.93 -8.47
C MET A 246 7.46 7.75 -6.99
N VAL A 247 8.37 7.13 -6.24
CA VAL A 247 8.25 6.97 -4.79
C VAL A 247 8.19 8.34 -4.11
N GLY A 248 9.07 9.27 -4.47
CA GLY A 248 9.05 10.64 -3.95
C GLY A 248 7.70 11.32 -4.19
N ARG A 249 7.12 11.18 -5.38
CA ARG A 249 5.78 11.70 -5.70
C ARG A 249 4.68 11.00 -4.90
N ALA A 250 4.72 9.68 -4.77
CA ALA A 250 3.75 8.92 -3.98
C ALA A 250 3.76 9.35 -2.51
N LEU A 251 4.95 9.50 -1.93
CA LEU A 251 5.13 9.99 -0.57
C LEU A 251 4.69 11.45 -0.40
N GLY A 252 4.81 12.27 -1.45
CA GLY A 252 4.35 13.65 -1.48
C GLY A 252 2.83 13.80 -1.38
N LEU A 253 2.06 12.73 -1.61
CA LEU A 253 0.60 12.70 -1.44
C LEU A 253 0.16 12.43 0.01
N LEU A 254 1.11 12.12 0.90
CA LEU A 254 0.86 11.75 2.29
C LEU A 254 1.31 12.86 3.26
N SER A 255 0.86 12.75 4.51
CA SER A 255 1.36 13.61 5.59
C SER A 255 2.87 13.47 5.76
N GLN A 256 3.60 14.59 5.60
CA GLN A 256 5.07 14.61 5.66
C GLN A 256 5.60 13.98 6.95
N ARG A 257 5.07 14.40 8.10
CA ARG A 257 5.49 13.89 9.41
C ARG A 257 5.25 12.39 9.55
N ALA A 258 4.10 11.89 9.09
CA ALA A 258 3.79 10.47 9.17
C ALA A 258 4.73 9.64 8.28
N VAL A 259 5.08 10.15 7.09
CA VAL A 259 6.07 9.51 6.21
C VAL A 259 7.44 9.48 6.87
N ASP A 260 7.89 10.60 7.43
CA ASP A 260 9.22 10.67 8.07
C ASP A 260 9.29 9.73 9.28
N THR A 261 8.23 9.62 10.08
CA THR A 261 8.12 8.60 11.15
C THR A 261 8.25 7.19 10.59
N ALA A 262 7.49 6.85 9.54
CA ALA A 262 7.50 5.49 8.99
C ALA A 262 8.84 5.11 8.35
N LEU A 263 9.43 6.00 7.55
CA LEU A 263 10.73 5.78 6.92
C LEU A 263 11.86 5.79 7.93
N GLY A 264 11.81 6.65 8.94
CA GLY A 264 12.80 6.70 10.01
C GLY A 264 12.87 5.39 10.78
N ARG A 265 11.70 4.89 11.21
CA ARG A 265 11.57 3.58 11.86
C ARG A 265 12.14 2.44 11.00
N ALA A 266 11.73 2.37 9.73
CA ALA A 266 12.18 1.32 8.82
C ALA A 266 13.69 1.41 8.54
N THR A 267 14.24 2.61 8.41
CA THR A 267 15.66 2.82 8.13
C THR A 267 16.54 2.52 9.34
N LYS A 268 16.09 2.84 10.56
CA LYS A 268 16.79 2.42 11.80
C LYS A 268 16.97 0.91 11.90
N GLN A 269 16.00 0.12 11.43
CA GLN A 269 16.14 -1.34 11.41
C GLN A 269 17.27 -1.81 10.48
N LEU A 270 17.48 -1.13 9.33
CA LEU A 270 18.61 -1.43 8.45
C LEU A 270 19.96 -1.14 9.11
N PHE A 271 20.05 -0.09 9.94
CA PHE A 271 21.23 0.22 10.74
C PHE A 271 21.49 -0.86 11.79
N ALA A 272 20.46 -1.25 12.54
CA ALA A 272 20.56 -2.34 13.52
C ALA A 272 21.02 -3.66 12.87
N ALA A 273 20.55 -3.94 11.66
CA ALA A 273 20.94 -5.11 10.88
C ALA A 273 22.29 -4.97 10.15
N LYS A 274 22.97 -3.81 10.23
CA LYS A 274 24.21 -3.50 9.50
C LYS A 274 24.09 -3.74 7.97
N ALA A 275 22.92 -3.47 7.40
CA ALA A 275 22.62 -3.73 6.00
C ALA A 275 23.14 -2.60 5.07
N VAL A 276 24.47 -2.43 4.99
CA VAL A 276 25.14 -1.28 4.36
C VAL A 276 24.64 -0.96 2.95
N ARG A 277 24.48 -1.97 2.07
CA ARG A 277 23.99 -1.75 0.70
C ARG A 277 22.54 -1.23 0.65
N ALA A 278 21.68 -1.77 1.52
CA ALA A 278 20.30 -1.32 1.63
C ALA A 278 20.22 0.09 2.22
N LEU A 279 21.08 0.39 3.20
CA LEU A 279 21.17 1.70 3.82
C LEU A 279 21.44 2.80 2.80
N PHE A 280 22.38 2.61 1.87
CA PHE A 280 22.67 3.61 0.83
C PHE A 280 21.41 3.99 0.04
N VAL A 281 20.58 3.02 -0.34
CA VAL A 281 19.34 3.28 -1.07
C VAL A 281 18.31 4.01 -0.20
N ALA A 282 18.12 3.55 1.04
CA ALA A 282 17.17 4.17 1.96
C ALA A 282 17.55 5.63 2.29
N VAL A 283 18.83 5.91 2.57
CA VAL A 283 19.29 7.26 2.86
C VAL A 283 19.29 8.16 1.63
N ASP A 284 19.48 7.62 0.42
CA ASP A 284 19.31 8.35 -0.84
C ASP A 284 17.87 8.84 -1.01
N LEU A 285 16.87 8.04 -0.64
CA LEU A 285 15.48 8.50 -0.65
C LEU A 285 15.25 9.58 0.42
N LEU A 286 15.79 9.42 1.63
CA LEU A 286 15.71 10.44 2.69
C LEU A 286 16.39 11.75 2.27
N ARG A 287 17.52 11.68 1.57
CA ARG A 287 18.23 12.81 0.97
C ARG A 287 17.33 13.55 0.00
N ASP A 288 16.74 12.84 -0.96
CA ASP A 288 15.90 13.45 -2.00
C ASP A 288 14.65 14.10 -1.38
N ARG A 289 14.08 13.49 -0.32
CA ARG A 289 13.00 14.11 0.47
C ARG A 289 13.45 15.39 1.18
N ALA A 290 14.62 15.40 1.81
CA ALA A 290 15.15 16.59 2.48
C ALA A 290 15.41 17.72 1.46
N LEU A 291 15.94 17.40 0.28
CA LEU A 291 16.13 18.35 -0.81
C LEU A 291 14.81 18.91 -1.33
N MET A 292 13.79 18.07 -1.54
CA MET A 292 12.44 18.53 -1.92
C MET A 292 11.85 19.45 -0.86
N ALA A 293 11.96 19.09 0.42
CA ALA A 293 11.46 19.89 1.54
C ALA A 293 12.21 21.24 1.68
N ALA A 294 13.52 21.26 1.45
CA ALA A 294 14.31 22.50 1.45
C ALA A 294 13.98 23.37 0.25
N SER A 295 13.89 22.80 -0.96
CA SER A 295 13.57 23.53 -2.19
C SER A 295 12.19 24.18 -2.11
N ALA A 296 11.19 23.47 -1.56
CA ALA A 296 9.84 24.02 -1.36
C ALA A 296 9.81 25.25 -0.43
N ARG A 297 10.78 25.39 0.49
CA ARG A 297 10.89 26.55 1.39
C ARG A 297 11.55 27.77 0.74
N LEU A 298 12.29 27.56 -0.35
CA LEU A 298 12.93 28.63 -1.12
C LEU A 298 11.96 29.30 -2.10
N VAL A 299 10.87 28.64 -2.46
CA VAL A 299 9.91 29.18 -3.44
C VAL A 299 9.23 30.41 -2.87
N GLY A 300 9.54 31.58 -3.45
CA GLY A 300 8.88 32.85 -3.16
C GLY A 300 9.19 33.45 -1.78
N LYS A 301 10.31 33.07 -1.15
CA LYS A 301 10.75 33.61 0.15
C LYS A 301 12.17 34.16 0.08
N ASP A 302 12.36 35.38 0.56
CA ASP A 302 13.69 36.01 0.70
C ASP A 302 14.46 35.41 1.89
N GLU A 303 13.76 35.07 2.98
CA GLU A 303 14.31 34.38 4.15
C GLU A 303 13.59 33.04 4.38
N PRO A 304 14.18 31.93 3.93
CA PRO A 304 13.56 30.62 4.06
C PRO A 304 13.70 30.07 5.48
N GLU A 305 12.59 29.62 6.05
CA GLU A 305 12.58 28.94 7.34
C GLU A 305 13.44 27.66 7.29
N PRO A 306 14.17 27.32 8.36
CA PRO A 306 14.95 26.11 8.39
C PRO A 306 14.11 24.83 8.36
N LEU A 307 14.74 23.72 7.99
CA LEU A 307 14.13 22.40 8.09
C LEU A 307 14.03 21.99 9.57
N ALA A 308 12.83 22.10 10.15
CA ALA A 308 12.59 21.80 11.56
C ALA A 308 12.59 20.30 11.85
N ILE A 309 13.32 19.88 12.89
CA ILE A 309 13.36 18.49 13.39
C ILE A 309 12.31 18.24 14.50
N GLY A 310 11.66 19.29 15.00
CA GLY A 310 10.82 19.20 16.20
C GLY A 310 11.65 18.97 17.47
N PRO A 311 11.07 19.16 18.66
CA PRO A 311 11.79 19.03 19.93
C PRO A 311 12.08 17.58 20.34
N GLU A 312 11.35 16.62 19.78
CA GLU A 312 11.39 15.21 20.18
C GLU A 312 12.42 14.42 19.35
N GLN A 313 13.28 13.65 20.01
CA GLN A 313 14.13 12.66 19.34
C GLN A 313 13.34 11.39 19.00
N ASN A 314 12.52 11.47 17.96
CA ASN A 314 11.67 10.38 17.48
C ASN A 314 12.12 9.86 16.09
N ASP A 315 11.38 8.92 15.51
CA ASP A 315 11.71 8.36 14.19
C ASP A 315 11.65 9.40 13.06
N ALA A 316 10.77 10.40 13.14
CA ALA A 316 10.74 11.48 12.16
C ALA A 316 12.00 12.35 12.24
N ALA A 317 12.43 12.71 13.46
CA ALA A 317 13.67 13.43 13.68
C ALA A 317 14.89 12.69 13.08
N PHE A 318 14.92 11.36 13.22
CA PHE A 318 15.93 10.52 12.58
C PHE A 318 15.91 10.61 11.06
N ALA A 319 14.74 10.45 10.43
CA ALA A 319 14.61 10.53 8.98
C ALA A 319 15.04 11.90 8.42
N ILE A 320 14.59 12.98 9.06
CA ILE A 320 14.89 14.36 8.66
C ILE A 320 16.39 14.65 8.84
N GLY A 321 16.97 14.29 9.99
CA GLY A 321 18.39 14.48 10.28
C GLY A 321 19.29 13.69 9.32
N ALA A 322 18.97 12.42 9.08
CA ALA A 322 19.69 11.57 8.13
C ALA A 322 19.64 12.16 6.71
N GLY A 323 18.44 12.52 6.24
CA GLY A 323 18.24 13.11 4.91
C GLY A 323 19.00 14.43 4.74
N ALA A 324 18.92 15.33 5.72
CA ALA A 324 19.62 16.61 5.66
C ALA A 324 21.15 16.47 5.70
N LEU A 325 21.66 15.53 6.49
CA LEU A 325 23.10 15.23 6.55
C LEU A 325 23.62 14.72 5.21
N VAL A 326 22.95 13.71 4.65
CA VAL A 326 23.34 13.12 3.36
C VAL A 326 23.18 14.13 2.23
N ALA A 327 22.14 14.97 2.26
CA ALA A 327 21.94 16.04 1.28
C ALA A 327 23.06 17.09 1.32
N SER A 328 23.42 17.54 2.52
CA SER A 328 24.51 18.50 2.71
C SER A 328 25.86 17.94 2.22
N HIS A 329 26.14 16.67 2.52
CA HIS A 329 27.35 16.01 2.05
C HIS A 329 27.40 15.85 0.52
N TRP A 330 26.28 15.43 -0.08
CA TRP A 330 26.16 15.28 -1.52
C TRP A 330 26.32 16.62 -2.26
N ILE A 331 25.71 17.70 -1.75
CA ILE A 331 25.88 19.06 -2.29
C ILE A 331 27.36 19.49 -2.21
N ALA A 332 28.02 19.23 -1.09
CA ALA A 332 29.43 19.59 -0.91
C ALA A 332 30.36 18.87 -1.92
N GLN A 333 30.06 17.60 -2.25
CA GLN A 333 30.86 16.79 -3.16
C GLN A 333 30.57 17.06 -4.64
N THR A 334 29.31 17.25 -5.00
CA THR A 334 28.86 17.26 -6.41
C THR A 334 28.38 18.64 -6.89
N GLY A 335 28.27 19.61 -5.98
CA GLY A 335 27.58 20.88 -6.22
C GLY A 335 26.06 20.75 -6.24
N GLY A 336 25.52 19.53 -6.29
CA GLY A 336 24.09 19.23 -6.28
C GLY A 336 23.31 19.66 -7.53
N GLY A 337 23.99 20.13 -8.58
CA GLY A 337 23.36 20.70 -9.77
C GLY A 337 22.75 22.08 -9.57
N PHE A 338 23.04 22.75 -8.44
CA PHE A 338 22.53 24.09 -8.12
C PHE A 338 23.52 25.17 -8.51
N ASN A 339 23.03 26.38 -8.78
CA ASN A 339 23.91 27.54 -8.85
C ASN A 339 24.42 27.92 -7.43
N GLU A 340 25.42 28.78 -7.34
CA GLU A 340 26.07 29.09 -6.05
C GLU A 340 25.12 29.74 -5.03
N ALA A 341 24.19 30.58 -5.47
CA ALA A 341 23.23 31.25 -4.58
C ALA A 341 22.22 30.24 -4.03
N GLU A 342 21.63 29.42 -4.90
CA GLU A 342 20.73 28.32 -4.54
C GLU A 342 21.41 27.33 -3.60
N ARG A 343 22.66 26.96 -3.90
CA ARG A 343 23.45 26.04 -3.08
C ARG A 343 23.59 26.56 -1.65
N ARG A 344 23.92 27.85 -1.50
CA ARG A 344 24.04 28.50 -0.18
C ARG A 344 22.70 28.53 0.55
N ALA A 345 21.62 28.86 -0.14
CA ALA A 345 20.27 28.91 0.44
C ALA A 345 19.78 27.53 0.90
N ILE A 346 19.95 26.48 0.08
CA ILE A 346 19.59 25.10 0.44
C ILE A 346 20.40 24.63 1.65
N LEU A 347 21.73 24.84 1.65
CA LEU A 347 22.58 24.45 2.78
C LEU A 347 22.20 25.18 4.06
N HIS A 348 21.81 26.46 3.99
CA HIS A 348 21.32 27.20 5.14
C HIS A 348 20.04 26.58 5.72
N VAL A 349 19.08 26.21 4.87
CA VAL A 349 17.82 25.55 5.29
C VAL A 349 18.08 24.17 5.92
N LEU A 350 19.02 23.40 5.37
CA LEU A 350 19.35 22.05 5.83
C LEU A 350 20.21 22.04 7.10
N ALA A 351 21.00 23.08 7.36
CA ALA A 351 22.05 23.07 8.39
C ALA A 351 21.54 22.69 9.80
N PRO A 352 20.42 23.24 10.32
CA PRO A 352 19.94 22.85 11.65
C PRO A 352 19.58 21.38 11.75
N ALA A 353 19.02 20.82 10.67
CA ALA A 353 18.69 19.40 10.63
C ALA A 353 19.94 18.51 10.52
N ALA A 354 20.89 18.89 9.67
CA ALA A 354 22.14 18.16 9.42
C ALA A 354 23.11 18.16 10.62
N GLN A 355 22.99 19.12 11.55
CA GLN A 355 23.81 19.23 12.76
C GLN A 355 23.12 18.71 14.03
N SER A 356 21.88 18.22 13.90
CA SER A 356 21.09 17.71 15.00
C SER A 356 21.71 16.49 15.69
N ALA A 357 21.23 16.17 16.89
CA ALA A 357 21.61 14.94 17.59
C ALA A 357 21.31 13.69 16.75
N ALA A 358 20.17 13.67 16.06
CA ALA A 358 19.79 12.57 15.18
C ALA A 358 20.73 12.42 13.97
N ALA A 359 21.17 13.53 13.36
CA ALA A 359 22.17 13.49 12.30
C ALA A 359 23.53 12.99 12.81
N ARG A 360 23.92 13.37 14.04
CA ARG A 360 25.15 12.86 14.68
C ARG A 360 25.08 11.35 14.94
N GLU A 361 23.92 10.83 15.35
CA GLU A 361 23.68 9.38 15.46
C GLU A 361 23.90 8.68 14.11
N VAL A 362 23.33 9.19 13.03
CA VAL A 362 23.51 8.65 11.67
C VAL A 362 24.97 8.68 11.25
N LYS A 363 25.68 9.79 11.51
CA LYS A 363 27.11 9.92 11.21
C LYS A 363 27.95 8.88 11.96
N ALA A 364 27.63 8.62 13.23
CA ALA A 364 28.30 7.59 14.01
C ALA A 364 28.01 6.18 13.48
N LEU A 365 26.79 5.95 12.98
CA LEU A 365 26.39 4.66 12.38
C LEU A 365 26.98 4.42 10.98
N LEU A 366 27.39 5.48 10.28
CA LEU A 366 28.12 5.42 9.00
C LEU A 366 29.65 5.36 9.19
N GLY A 367 30.14 5.49 10.43
CA GLY A 367 31.55 5.58 10.81
C GLY A 367 32.36 4.33 10.54
#